data_AF-A0A9P5R6U9-F1
#
_entry.id   AF-A0A9P5R6U9-F1
#
_cell.length_a   1.000
_cell.length_b   1.000
_cell.length_c   1.000
_cell.angle_alpha   90.00
_cell.angle_beta   90.00
_cell.angle_gamma   90.00
#
_symmetry.space_group_name_H-M   'P 1'
#
loop_
_entity.id
_entity.type
_entity.pdbx_description
1 polymer ?
#
loop_
_entity_poly.entity_id
_entity_poly.type
_entity_poly.pdbx_seq_one_letter_code
_entity_poly.pdbx_strand_id
1 'polypeptide(L)'
;MSTLPSTQKAVALPAKRSPLVEISTPVYPPAAGEVVVHVQWIASSPLDLHRSDGGLLIASYPALQGSGGAAGTVVATGTGGDLKGLQVGDHVSTFAFHGGKEANQQQYITIPAYLASKVPEGMPLQAAVTVPVNLVTVFHSVTADLELELPWPIPENWKPKAVSKPILVWGASSSVGIFAIQVLRHWGYTNVLAVSSNQHHGYLKNLGATVCFDYRKPDVVHNILDYLKDEEEPKVPYILDCIGSLNGTLEPLAKIAQRGSRVAVMLPVIIKDASEEEEPEYEMDVSKCLPGKWADGAIVRGVRTHFYLQNEFFKEKLQPEILPALLAQGIVKPNKQRIVEGATLVERAQNALALLRSKAVSGEKLVYRVSEAELEFKYDHGKYLLALRESICTQPSNSDLIYYYCIVNVLAPPVIELIPVKQVSRDIVCSTPSCLIGLFQSVTVATTYSIEVGFSVETGPKPFMAGLTLSKAFLGYEYSASNRETTQLDRQLELKQGEAGCVALADAQASAQVRIRACKCQMGIAYGACMILCRVLPGKHVIDETAYHEADMLQGRTKSFFLIPKKQV
;
A
#
# COMPACT_ATOMS: atom_id res chain seq x y z
N MET A 1 1.63 -11.73 18.47
CA MET A 1 0.56 -11.97 17.48
C MET A 1 -0.76 -11.69 18.15
N SER A 2 -1.45 -10.62 17.76
CA SER A 2 -2.89 -10.52 17.99
C SER A 2 -3.60 -11.58 17.14
N THR A 3 -4.64 -12.21 17.68
CA THR A 3 -5.51 -13.09 16.88
C THR A 3 -6.23 -12.26 15.83
N LEU A 4 -6.19 -12.68 14.56
CA LEU A 4 -7.08 -12.13 13.53
C LEU A 4 -8.55 -12.34 13.98
N PRO A 5 -9.46 -11.39 13.74
CA PRO A 5 -10.88 -11.61 14.02
C PRO A 5 -11.41 -12.74 13.13
N SER A 6 -12.34 -13.55 13.62
CA SER A 6 -12.88 -14.69 12.85
C SER A 6 -13.71 -14.25 11.64
N THR A 7 -14.34 -13.08 11.73
CA THR A 7 -15.14 -12.46 10.66
C THR A 7 -14.82 -10.97 10.49
N GLN A 8 -15.29 -10.41 9.38
CA GLN A 8 -15.08 -9.04 8.95
C GLN A 8 -16.28 -8.53 8.15
N LYS A 9 -16.41 -7.20 8.03
CA LYS A 9 -17.35 -6.55 7.12
C LYS A 9 -16.78 -6.53 5.70
N ALA A 10 -17.63 -6.81 4.72
CA ALA A 10 -17.33 -6.77 3.30
C ALA A 10 -18.48 -6.15 2.50
N VAL A 11 -18.17 -5.51 1.37
CA VAL A 11 -19.17 -5.01 0.42
C VAL A 11 -19.52 -6.10 -0.58
N ALA A 12 -20.81 -6.34 -0.75
CA ALA A 12 -21.35 -7.26 -1.74
C ALA A 12 -22.44 -6.61 -2.59
N LEU A 13 -22.63 -7.18 -3.78
CA LEU A 13 -23.68 -6.86 -4.73
C LEU A 13 -24.74 -7.98 -4.67
N PRO A 14 -25.98 -7.74 -4.21
CA PRO A 14 -27.03 -8.76 -4.10
C PRO A 14 -27.50 -9.33 -5.45
N ALA A 15 -27.53 -8.49 -6.49
CA ALA A 15 -27.91 -8.81 -7.86
C ALA A 15 -27.34 -7.74 -8.81
N LYS A 16 -27.27 -8.02 -10.12
CA LYS A 16 -26.86 -7.04 -11.12
C LYS A 16 -27.71 -5.75 -11.00
N ARG A 17 -27.06 -4.57 -11.03
CA ARG A 17 -27.67 -3.22 -10.86
C ARG A 17 -28.41 -2.95 -9.54
N SER A 18 -28.42 -3.89 -8.59
CA SER A 18 -28.98 -3.62 -7.24
C SER A 18 -28.04 -2.74 -6.40
N PRO A 19 -28.55 -2.00 -5.39
CA PRO A 19 -27.71 -1.30 -4.42
C PRO A 19 -26.74 -2.25 -3.71
N LEU A 20 -25.54 -1.76 -3.42
CA LEU A 20 -24.55 -2.50 -2.63
C LEU A 20 -25.04 -2.70 -1.18
N VAL A 21 -24.58 -3.79 -0.56
CA VAL A 21 -24.89 -4.14 0.84
C VAL A 21 -23.63 -4.49 1.62
N GLU A 22 -23.72 -4.41 2.95
CA GLU A 22 -22.72 -4.98 3.85
C GLU A 22 -23.06 -6.45 4.13
N ILE A 23 -22.05 -7.33 4.08
CA ILE A 23 -22.14 -8.70 4.57
C ILE A 23 -20.98 -9.03 5.51
N SER A 24 -21.16 -10.05 6.33
CA SER A 24 -20.08 -10.65 7.13
C SER A 24 -19.39 -11.75 6.33
N THR A 25 -18.08 -11.66 6.12
CA THR A 25 -17.22 -12.74 5.59
C THR A 25 -16.26 -13.25 6.66
N PRO A 26 -15.72 -14.48 6.56
CA PRO A 26 -14.59 -14.88 7.40
C PRO A 26 -13.32 -14.10 7.05
N VAL A 27 -12.41 -13.95 8.01
CA VAL A 27 -11.01 -13.61 7.71
C VAL A 27 -10.24 -14.91 7.51
N TYR A 28 -9.49 -15.00 6.41
CA TYR A 28 -8.75 -16.21 6.07
C TYR A 28 -7.32 -16.12 6.66
N PRO A 29 -6.86 -17.11 7.44
CA PRO A 29 -5.45 -17.17 7.84
C PRO A 29 -4.55 -17.38 6.60
N PRO A 30 -3.31 -16.86 6.61
CA PRO A 30 -2.43 -16.94 5.45
C PRO A 30 -1.80 -18.34 5.30
N ALA A 31 -1.83 -18.89 4.08
CA ALA A 31 -1.04 -20.07 3.74
C ALA A 31 0.44 -19.70 3.51
N ALA A 32 1.31 -20.71 3.33
CA ALA A 32 2.72 -20.49 3.01
C ALA A 32 2.86 -19.62 1.74
N GLY A 33 3.71 -18.59 1.81
CA GLY A 33 3.86 -17.58 0.76
C GLY A 33 2.77 -16.51 0.71
N GLU A 34 1.82 -16.48 1.66
CA GLU A 34 0.74 -15.48 1.73
C GLU A 34 0.91 -14.49 2.89
N VAL A 35 0.29 -13.33 2.74
CA VAL A 35 0.16 -12.29 3.76
C VAL A 35 -1.30 -11.89 3.96
N VAL A 36 -1.66 -11.52 5.19
CA VAL A 36 -2.92 -10.84 5.50
C VAL A 36 -2.67 -9.36 5.62
N VAL A 37 -3.37 -8.56 4.82
CA VAL A 37 -3.29 -7.10 4.81
C VAL A 37 -4.57 -6.54 5.41
N HIS A 38 -4.46 -5.76 6.49
CA HIS A 38 -5.56 -4.91 6.96
C HIS A 38 -5.70 -3.73 6.00
N VAL A 39 -6.79 -3.71 5.24
CA VAL A 39 -7.04 -2.73 4.18
C VAL A 39 -7.49 -1.42 4.81
N GLN A 40 -6.74 -0.35 4.50
CA GLN A 40 -7.03 1.01 4.96
C GLN A 40 -7.64 1.84 3.83
N TRP A 41 -7.16 1.63 2.59
CA TRP A 41 -7.61 2.36 1.40
C TRP A 41 -7.82 1.42 0.21
N ILE A 42 -8.77 1.78 -0.65
CA ILE A 42 -8.96 1.17 -1.98
C ILE A 42 -9.11 2.23 -3.06
N ALA A 43 -8.73 1.88 -4.29
CA ALA A 43 -8.92 2.69 -5.48
C ALA A 43 -9.97 2.06 -6.39
N SER A 44 -10.99 2.84 -6.76
CA SER A 44 -12.03 2.35 -7.67
C SER A 44 -11.58 2.38 -9.12
N SER A 45 -12.13 1.50 -9.95
CA SER A 45 -11.87 1.42 -11.38
C SER A 45 -13.16 1.22 -12.18
N PRO A 46 -13.16 1.48 -13.50
CA PRO A 46 -14.31 1.16 -14.36
C PRO A 46 -14.80 -0.28 -14.24
N LEU A 47 -13.91 -1.24 -13.89
CA LEU A 47 -14.29 -2.63 -13.64
C LEU A 47 -15.26 -2.78 -12.46
N ASP A 48 -15.23 -1.91 -11.44
CA ASP A 48 -16.25 -1.94 -10.38
C ASP A 48 -17.66 -1.64 -10.95
N LEU A 49 -17.76 -0.69 -11.89
CA LEU A 49 -19.01 -0.37 -12.58
C LEU A 49 -19.39 -1.46 -13.59
N HIS A 50 -18.44 -2.02 -14.34
CA HIS A 50 -18.70 -3.14 -15.25
C HIS A 50 -19.20 -4.39 -14.50
N ARG A 51 -18.70 -4.63 -13.28
CA ARG A 51 -19.21 -5.65 -12.32
C ARG A 51 -20.61 -5.31 -11.83
N SER A 52 -20.80 -4.12 -11.27
CA SER A 52 -22.07 -3.64 -10.71
C SER A 52 -23.21 -3.70 -11.74
N ASP A 53 -23.03 -3.05 -12.88
CA ASP A 53 -24.12 -2.72 -13.78
C ASP A 53 -24.23 -3.70 -14.96
N GLY A 54 -23.11 -4.28 -15.38
CA GLY A 54 -23.04 -5.27 -16.47
C GLY A 54 -22.92 -6.72 -16.01
N GLY A 55 -22.66 -6.99 -14.72
CA GLY A 55 -22.42 -8.35 -14.21
C GLY A 55 -21.08 -8.96 -14.66
N LEU A 56 -20.16 -8.14 -15.19
CA LEU A 56 -18.92 -8.62 -15.80
C LEU A 56 -18.03 -9.34 -14.77
N LEU A 57 -17.56 -10.55 -15.10
CA LEU A 57 -16.79 -11.41 -14.18
C LEU A 57 -17.52 -11.74 -12.86
N ILE A 58 -18.86 -11.87 -12.90
CA ILE A 58 -19.68 -12.38 -11.79
C ILE A 58 -20.32 -13.71 -12.21
N ALA A 59 -19.96 -14.79 -11.52
CA ALA A 59 -20.51 -16.14 -11.77
C ALA A 59 -21.78 -16.44 -10.97
N SER A 60 -21.94 -15.82 -9.80
CA SER A 60 -23.08 -16.00 -8.90
C SER A 60 -23.24 -14.79 -7.96
N TYR A 61 -24.41 -14.68 -7.33
CA TYR A 61 -24.75 -13.63 -6.38
C TYR A 61 -25.13 -14.23 -5.02
N PRO A 62 -24.95 -13.53 -3.87
CA PRO A 62 -24.36 -12.19 -3.75
C PRO A 62 -22.86 -12.19 -4.05
N ALA A 63 -22.40 -11.19 -4.80
CA ALA A 63 -21.04 -11.13 -5.32
C ALA A 63 -20.18 -10.14 -4.52
N LEU A 64 -19.08 -10.61 -3.93
CA LEU A 64 -18.08 -9.74 -3.29
C LEU A 64 -17.48 -8.75 -4.30
N GLN A 65 -17.31 -7.50 -3.84
CA GLN A 65 -16.88 -6.40 -4.70
C GLN A 65 -15.40 -6.05 -4.56
N GLY A 66 -14.89 -5.41 -5.62
CA GLY A 66 -13.48 -5.09 -5.76
C GLY A 66 -12.93 -5.37 -7.15
N SER A 67 -12.01 -4.51 -7.58
CA SER A 67 -11.18 -4.62 -8.78
C SER A 67 -9.67 -4.64 -8.46
N GLY A 68 -9.33 -4.92 -7.20
CA GLY A 68 -8.02 -5.37 -6.73
C GLY A 68 -7.02 -4.31 -6.26
N GLY A 69 -7.29 -3.03 -6.47
CA GLY A 69 -6.46 -1.93 -5.95
C GLY A 69 -6.72 -1.68 -4.46
N ALA A 70 -5.87 -2.23 -3.59
CA ALA A 70 -5.90 -2.00 -2.14
C ALA A 70 -4.56 -1.45 -1.62
N ALA A 71 -4.60 -0.76 -0.48
CA ALA A 71 -3.41 -0.44 0.31
C ALA A 71 -3.73 -0.48 1.81
N GLY A 72 -2.74 -0.84 2.60
CA GLY A 72 -2.91 -1.12 4.02
C GLY A 72 -1.63 -1.63 4.67
N THR A 73 -1.79 -2.33 5.80
CA THR A 73 -0.65 -2.84 6.58
C THR A 73 -0.69 -4.37 6.68
N VAL A 74 0.44 -5.05 6.51
CA VAL A 74 0.57 -6.50 6.75
C VAL A 74 0.40 -6.78 8.25
N VAL A 75 -0.60 -7.58 8.60
CA VAL A 75 -0.93 -7.94 10.00
C VAL A 75 -0.62 -9.40 10.35
N ALA A 76 -0.51 -10.28 9.34
CA ALA A 76 -0.04 -11.67 9.52
C ALA A 76 0.66 -12.17 8.24
N THR A 77 1.52 -13.17 8.41
CA THR A 77 2.26 -13.84 7.33
C THR A 77 2.15 -15.35 7.49
N GLY A 78 2.13 -16.09 6.37
CA GLY A 78 2.16 -17.55 6.39
C GLY A 78 3.47 -18.10 6.95
N THR A 79 3.43 -19.32 7.49
CA THR A 79 4.63 -20.05 7.92
C THR A 79 5.26 -20.76 6.72
N GLY A 80 6.36 -20.22 6.21
CA GLY A 80 7.08 -20.74 5.04
C GLY A 80 6.60 -20.16 3.71
N GLY A 81 7.21 -20.61 2.62
CA GLY A 81 7.07 -20.00 1.29
C GLY A 81 7.87 -18.69 1.14
N ASP A 82 7.91 -18.15 -0.08
CA ASP A 82 8.57 -16.87 -0.36
C ASP A 82 7.62 -15.69 -0.09
N LEU A 83 7.89 -14.96 0.99
CA LEU A 83 7.13 -13.77 1.39
C LEU A 83 7.61 -12.47 0.71
N LYS A 84 8.52 -12.55 -0.27
CA LYS A 84 9.02 -11.39 -1.04
C LYS A 84 9.64 -10.27 -0.20
N GLY A 85 10.19 -10.61 0.98
CA GLY A 85 10.73 -9.64 1.94
C GLY A 85 9.68 -8.84 2.72
N LEU A 86 8.39 -9.21 2.62
CA LEU A 86 7.31 -8.63 3.41
C LEU A 86 7.26 -9.23 4.82
N GLN A 87 6.96 -8.39 5.80
CA GLN A 87 6.82 -8.75 7.21
C GLN A 87 5.64 -8.02 7.87
N VAL A 88 5.21 -8.50 9.04
CA VAL A 88 4.17 -7.82 9.84
C VAL A 88 4.62 -6.40 10.21
N GLY A 89 3.73 -5.43 10.00
CA GLY A 89 4.01 -4.00 10.14
C GLY A 89 4.36 -3.28 8.84
N ASP A 90 4.63 -4.01 7.74
CA ASP A 90 4.91 -3.36 6.45
C ASP A 90 3.66 -2.73 5.83
N HIS A 91 3.79 -1.47 5.40
CA HIS A 91 2.82 -0.82 4.51
C HIS A 91 2.94 -1.38 3.09
N VAL A 92 1.81 -1.79 2.51
CA VAL A 92 1.74 -2.39 1.17
C VAL A 92 0.59 -1.82 0.33
N SER A 93 0.78 -1.85 -1.00
CA SER A 93 -0.26 -1.64 -2.01
C SER A 93 -0.32 -2.85 -2.94
N THR A 94 -1.52 -3.29 -3.32
CA THR A 94 -1.74 -4.64 -3.87
C THR A 94 -2.48 -4.61 -5.22
N PHE A 95 -2.34 -5.69 -5.99
CA PHE A 95 -3.23 -6.02 -7.11
C PHE A 95 -3.88 -7.40 -6.86
N ALA A 96 -4.98 -7.40 -6.12
CA ALA A 96 -5.62 -8.60 -5.54
C ALA A 96 -6.95 -8.91 -6.24
N PHE A 97 -6.95 -9.79 -7.24
CA PHE A 97 -8.03 -9.85 -8.23
C PHE A 97 -8.75 -11.20 -8.34
N HIS A 98 -8.33 -12.25 -7.63
CA HIS A 98 -8.99 -13.57 -7.72
C HIS A 98 -10.34 -13.64 -6.97
N GLY A 99 -10.72 -12.57 -6.25
CA GLY A 99 -11.96 -12.50 -5.47
C GLY A 99 -11.90 -13.31 -4.17
N GLY A 100 -13.06 -13.55 -3.55
CA GLY A 100 -13.14 -14.27 -2.28
C GLY A 100 -12.28 -13.61 -1.19
N LYS A 101 -11.27 -14.32 -0.69
CA LYS A 101 -10.29 -13.82 0.29
C LYS A 101 -9.40 -12.67 -0.21
N GLU A 102 -9.35 -12.44 -1.52
CA GLU A 102 -8.58 -11.36 -2.15
C GLU A 102 -9.43 -10.11 -2.46
N ALA A 103 -10.77 -10.20 -2.43
CA ALA A 103 -11.65 -9.12 -2.86
C ALA A 103 -11.41 -7.86 -2.00
N ASN A 104 -11.03 -6.74 -2.60
CA ASN A 104 -10.47 -5.61 -1.84
C ASN A 104 -11.50 -4.74 -1.11
N GLN A 105 -12.81 -4.89 -1.35
CA GLN A 105 -13.84 -4.15 -0.59
C GLN A 105 -14.21 -4.85 0.75
N GLN A 106 -13.22 -5.31 1.50
CA GLN A 106 -13.37 -5.87 2.86
C GLN A 106 -12.16 -5.51 3.74
N GLN A 107 -12.31 -5.58 5.06
CA GLN A 107 -11.34 -5.04 6.03
C GLN A 107 -9.97 -5.76 6.02
N TYR A 108 -9.93 -7.04 5.65
CA TYR A 108 -8.74 -7.88 5.60
C TYR A 108 -8.74 -8.74 4.34
N ILE A 109 -7.69 -8.61 3.51
CA ILE A 109 -7.44 -9.49 2.37
C ILE A 109 -6.27 -10.42 2.66
N THR A 110 -6.35 -11.64 2.14
CA THR A 110 -5.33 -12.68 2.32
C THR A 110 -4.82 -13.10 0.95
N ILE A 111 -3.61 -12.68 0.60
CA ILE A 111 -3.07 -12.70 -0.76
C ILE A 111 -1.69 -13.37 -0.81
N PRO A 112 -1.33 -14.03 -1.94
CA PRO A 112 0.06 -14.37 -2.21
C PRO A 112 0.96 -13.13 -2.18
N ALA A 113 2.14 -13.23 -1.57
CA ALA A 113 3.05 -12.09 -1.40
C ALA A 113 3.48 -11.45 -2.74
N TYR A 114 3.50 -12.21 -3.84
CA TYR A 114 3.80 -11.70 -5.18
C TYR A 114 2.72 -10.77 -5.77
N LEU A 115 1.55 -10.61 -5.13
CA LEU A 115 0.53 -9.62 -5.50
C LEU A 115 0.68 -8.28 -4.76
N ALA A 116 1.61 -8.18 -3.80
CA ALA A 116 1.83 -7.01 -2.97
C ALA A 116 3.13 -6.27 -3.32
N SER A 117 3.07 -4.94 -3.20
CA SER A 117 4.19 -4.02 -3.34
C SER A 117 4.40 -3.27 -2.04
N LYS A 118 5.63 -3.26 -1.52
CA LYS A 118 5.98 -2.45 -0.34
C LYS A 118 5.90 -0.97 -0.69
N VAL A 119 5.18 -0.19 0.12
CA VAL A 119 5.01 1.26 -0.07
C VAL A 119 6.26 1.96 0.47
N PRO A 120 6.88 2.90 -0.29
CA PRO A 120 8.02 3.67 0.20
C PRO A 120 7.68 4.47 1.46
N GLU A 121 8.67 4.65 2.34
CA GLU A 121 8.51 5.41 3.57
C GLU A 121 8.04 6.85 3.28
N GLY A 122 7.10 7.35 4.10
CA GLY A 122 6.48 8.67 3.91
C GLY A 122 5.46 8.77 2.77
N MET A 123 5.29 7.76 1.91
CA MET A 123 4.25 7.80 0.86
C MET A 123 2.86 7.52 1.45
N PRO A 124 1.86 8.41 1.25
CA PRO A 124 0.50 8.17 1.76
C PRO A 124 -0.20 7.00 1.07
N LEU A 125 -0.86 6.12 1.85
CA LEU A 125 -1.52 4.92 1.34
C LEU A 125 -2.61 5.23 0.29
N GLN A 126 -3.34 6.34 0.45
CA GLN A 126 -4.34 6.81 -0.52
C GLN A 126 -3.74 7.23 -1.87
N ALA A 127 -2.45 7.59 -1.90
CA ALA A 127 -1.72 7.81 -3.14
C ALA A 127 -1.24 6.47 -3.72
N ALA A 128 -0.55 5.66 -2.91
CA ALA A 128 0.03 4.38 -3.32
C ALA A 128 -1.02 3.43 -3.95
N VAL A 129 -2.22 3.36 -3.38
CA VAL A 129 -3.32 2.49 -3.89
C VAL A 129 -3.76 2.81 -5.33
N THR A 130 -3.47 4.01 -5.84
CA THR A 130 -3.82 4.39 -7.21
C THR A 130 -2.97 3.70 -8.28
N VAL A 131 -1.87 3.04 -7.90
CA VAL A 131 -0.81 2.59 -8.80
C VAL A 131 -0.99 1.14 -9.31
N PRO A 132 -1.09 0.10 -8.44
CA PRO A 132 -0.85 -1.29 -8.85
C PRO A 132 -1.65 -1.77 -10.06
N VAL A 133 -2.98 -1.73 -9.99
CA VAL A 133 -3.90 -2.19 -11.06
C VAL A 133 -3.49 -1.64 -12.42
N ASN A 134 -3.29 -0.32 -12.49
CA ASN A 134 -3.10 0.40 -13.74
C ASN A 134 -1.65 0.27 -14.24
N LEU A 135 -0.66 0.19 -13.34
CA LEU A 135 0.73 -0.06 -13.73
C LEU A 135 0.91 -1.49 -14.25
N VAL A 136 0.25 -2.48 -13.63
CA VAL A 136 0.23 -3.86 -14.14
C VAL A 136 -0.46 -3.93 -15.51
N THR A 137 -1.55 -3.19 -15.73
CA THR A 137 -2.14 -3.03 -17.08
C THR A 137 -1.11 -2.48 -18.07
N VAL A 138 -0.39 -1.40 -17.74
CA VAL A 138 0.63 -0.81 -18.64
C VAL A 138 1.73 -1.82 -18.98
N PHE A 139 2.31 -2.51 -18.00
CA PHE A 139 3.34 -3.51 -18.27
C PHE A 139 2.83 -4.65 -19.15
N HIS A 140 1.60 -5.13 -18.91
CA HIS A 140 0.99 -6.16 -19.75
C HIS A 140 0.73 -5.66 -21.18
N SER A 141 0.08 -4.51 -21.37
CA SER A 141 -0.23 -3.97 -22.71
C SER A 141 1.02 -3.62 -23.51
N VAL A 142 2.03 -3.01 -22.87
CA VAL A 142 3.28 -2.64 -23.54
C VAL A 142 4.06 -3.90 -23.95
N THR A 143 4.15 -4.93 -23.09
CA THR A 143 5.01 -6.09 -23.41
C THR A 143 4.31 -7.25 -24.13
N ALA A 144 3.04 -7.53 -23.84
CA ALA A 144 2.31 -8.65 -24.44
C ALA A 144 1.48 -8.24 -25.67
N ASP A 145 0.79 -7.09 -25.62
CA ASP A 145 -0.08 -6.68 -26.74
C ASP A 145 0.71 -5.91 -27.82
N LEU A 146 1.50 -4.91 -27.41
CA LEU A 146 2.34 -4.09 -28.29
C LEU A 146 3.70 -4.72 -28.63
N GLU A 147 4.15 -5.76 -27.91
CA GLU A 147 5.47 -6.40 -28.05
C GLU A 147 6.64 -5.39 -28.01
N LEU A 148 6.55 -4.43 -27.09
CA LEU A 148 7.61 -3.49 -26.73
C LEU A 148 8.42 -4.00 -25.53
N GLU A 149 9.64 -3.49 -25.37
CA GLU A 149 10.66 -4.03 -24.48
C GLU A 149 10.71 -3.23 -23.16
N LEU A 150 10.31 -3.87 -22.04
CA LEU A 150 10.48 -3.32 -20.68
C LEU A 150 11.42 -4.20 -19.83
N PRO A 151 12.72 -4.31 -20.16
CA PRO A 151 13.68 -5.10 -19.36
C PRO A 151 13.87 -4.51 -17.96
N TRP A 152 14.06 -5.38 -16.98
CA TRP A 152 14.39 -4.98 -15.61
C TRP A 152 15.43 -5.93 -14.97
N PRO A 153 16.46 -5.42 -14.26
CA PRO A 153 16.89 -4.02 -14.26
C PRO A 153 17.24 -3.56 -15.69
N ILE A 154 17.13 -2.25 -15.97
CA ILE A 154 17.48 -1.71 -17.29
C ILE A 154 18.99 -1.87 -17.49
N PRO A 155 19.47 -2.57 -18.54
CA PRO A 155 20.90 -2.77 -18.75
C PRO A 155 21.63 -1.45 -19.04
N GLU A 156 22.91 -1.38 -18.70
CA GLU A 156 23.71 -0.18 -18.96
C GLU A 156 23.76 0.13 -20.46
N ASN A 157 23.60 1.42 -20.81
CA ASN A 157 23.54 1.92 -22.19
C ASN A 157 22.41 1.33 -23.06
N TRP A 158 21.45 0.59 -22.48
CA TRP A 158 20.32 0.04 -23.21
C TRP A 158 19.41 1.13 -23.80
N LYS A 159 18.86 0.85 -24.98
CA LYS A 159 17.83 1.65 -25.65
C LYS A 159 16.82 0.69 -26.32
N PRO A 160 15.53 0.99 -26.33
CA PRO A 160 14.55 0.17 -27.02
C PRO A 160 14.75 0.24 -28.54
N LYS A 161 14.50 -0.87 -29.25
CA LYS A 161 14.59 -0.91 -30.72
C LYS A 161 13.70 0.13 -31.42
N ALA A 162 12.57 0.47 -30.79
CA ALA A 162 11.58 1.43 -31.28
C ALA A 162 11.70 2.83 -30.63
N VAL A 163 12.90 3.23 -30.19
CA VAL A 163 13.21 4.50 -29.47
C VAL A 163 12.51 5.77 -30.01
N SER A 164 12.50 5.97 -31.33
CA SER A 164 11.90 7.14 -31.99
C SER A 164 10.57 6.85 -32.67
N LYS A 165 10.12 5.59 -32.72
CA LYS A 165 8.90 5.20 -33.44
C LYS A 165 7.66 5.73 -32.70
N PRO A 166 6.66 6.28 -33.41
CA PRO A 166 5.46 6.83 -32.77
C PRO A 166 4.70 5.80 -31.92
N ILE A 167 4.36 6.19 -30.69
CA ILE A 167 3.45 5.44 -29.81
C ILE A 167 2.27 6.33 -29.46
N LEU A 168 1.09 5.98 -29.96
CA LEU A 168 -0.15 6.73 -29.73
C LEU A 168 -0.86 6.20 -28.49
N VAL A 169 -0.95 7.02 -27.44
CA VAL A 169 -1.69 6.72 -26.22
C VAL A 169 -3.03 7.46 -26.29
N TRP A 170 -4.10 6.76 -26.65
CA TRP A 170 -5.46 7.31 -26.68
C TRP A 170 -6.11 7.18 -25.31
N GLY A 171 -6.77 8.25 -24.84
CA GLY A 171 -7.24 8.32 -23.46
C GLY A 171 -6.12 8.61 -22.47
N ALA A 172 -5.08 9.33 -22.88
CA ALA A 172 -3.84 9.55 -22.12
C ALA A 172 -4.02 10.15 -20.71
N SER A 173 -5.15 10.81 -20.44
CA SER A 173 -5.50 11.35 -19.11
C SER A 173 -6.27 10.36 -18.21
N SER A 174 -6.42 9.09 -18.61
CA SER A 174 -6.89 8.02 -17.73
C SER A 174 -5.74 7.49 -16.87
N SER A 175 -6.05 6.73 -15.80
CA SER A 175 -5.01 6.16 -14.94
C SER A 175 -4.02 5.25 -15.68
N VAL A 176 -4.47 4.53 -16.72
CA VAL A 176 -3.59 3.70 -17.57
C VAL A 176 -2.71 4.60 -18.45
N GLY A 177 -3.29 5.62 -19.09
CA GLY A 177 -2.54 6.55 -19.94
C GLY A 177 -1.46 7.35 -19.18
N ILE A 178 -1.78 7.80 -17.96
CA ILE A 178 -0.87 8.53 -17.08
C ILE A 178 0.35 7.68 -16.71
N PHE A 179 0.19 6.38 -16.43
CA PHE A 179 1.32 5.49 -16.20
C PHE A 179 2.02 5.05 -17.48
N ALA A 180 1.29 4.88 -18.60
CA ALA A 180 1.87 4.52 -19.89
C ALA A 180 2.92 5.54 -20.34
N ILE A 181 2.62 6.84 -20.25
CA ILE A 181 3.56 7.90 -20.61
C ILE A 181 4.81 7.85 -19.71
N GLN A 182 4.65 7.68 -18.40
CA GLN A 182 5.77 7.63 -17.45
C GLN A 182 6.67 6.40 -17.68
N VAL A 183 6.08 5.22 -17.87
CA VAL A 183 6.80 3.97 -18.15
C VAL A 183 7.51 4.04 -19.50
N LEU A 184 6.81 4.41 -20.57
CA LEU A 184 7.42 4.55 -21.90
C LEU A 184 8.57 5.57 -21.88
N ARG A 185 8.40 6.72 -21.22
CA ARG A 185 9.44 7.73 -21.11
C ARG A 185 10.65 7.26 -20.30
N HIS A 186 10.46 6.51 -19.22
CA HIS A 186 11.55 5.95 -18.42
C HIS A 186 12.35 4.89 -19.19
N TRP A 187 11.67 3.98 -19.88
CA TRP A 187 12.28 3.01 -20.79
C TRP A 187 12.75 3.62 -22.13
N GLY A 188 12.96 4.93 -22.18
CA GLY A 188 13.66 5.61 -23.27
C GLY A 188 12.86 5.78 -24.57
N TYR A 189 11.56 5.50 -24.59
CA TYR A 189 10.72 5.83 -25.75
C TYR A 189 10.51 7.34 -25.84
N THR A 190 10.78 7.92 -27.01
CA THR A 190 10.89 9.39 -27.18
C THR A 190 9.76 10.06 -27.96
N ASN A 191 8.93 9.28 -28.65
CA ASN A 191 7.88 9.78 -29.55
C ASN A 191 6.49 9.30 -29.08
N VAL A 192 6.05 9.81 -27.92
CA VAL A 192 4.79 9.41 -27.27
C VAL A 192 3.72 10.47 -27.53
N LEU A 193 2.74 10.13 -28.37
CA LEU A 193 1.63 10.99 -28.76
C LEU A 193 0.45 10.78 -27.81
N ALA A 194 0.03 11.82 -27.08
CA ALA A 194 -1.04 11.71 -26.09
C ALA A 194 -2.37 12.28 -26.58
N VAL A 195 -3.41 11.45 -26.76
CA VAL A 195 -4.77 11.93 -27.11
C VAL A 195 -5.64 12.01 -25.86
N SER A 196 -6.08 13.21 -25.50
CA SER A 196 -6.82 13.49 -24.26
C SER A 196 -7.48 14.88 -24.28
N SER A 197 -8.37 15.17 -23.32
CA SER A 197 -8.96 16.52 -23.19
C SER A 197 -7.89 17.59 -22.94
N ASN A 198 -7.92 18.69 -23.71
CA ASN A 198 -6.94 19.80 -23.71
C ASN A 198 -6.47 20.27 -22.30
N GLN A 199 -7.38 20.33 -21.32
CA GLN A 199 -7.06 20.72 -19.94
C GLN A 199 -5.95 19.89 -19.29
N HIS A 200 -5.73 18.65 -19.75
CA HIS A 200 -4.71 17.72 -19.23
C HIS A 200 -3.38 17.80 -19.99
N HIS A 201 -3.32 18.46 -21.16
CA HIS A 201 -2.15 18.44 -22.06
C HIS A 201 -0.87 18.95 -21.40
N GLY A 202 -0.96 19.99 -20.55
CA GLY A 202 0.20 20.50 -19.81
C GLY A 202 0.77 19.48 -18.82
N TYR A 203 -0.10 18.75 -18.11
CA TYR A 203 0.31 17.69 -17.20
C TYR A 203 0.95 16.51 -17.95
N LEU A 204 0.34 16.07 -19.06
CA LEU A 204 0.83 14.93 -19.84
C LEU A 204 2.18 15.22 -20.52
N LYS A 205 2.42 16.45 -20.97
CA LYS A 205 3.75 16.90 -21.42
C LYS A 205 4.78 16.86 -20.29
N ASN A 206 4.41 17.30 -19.09
CA ASN A 206 5.28 17.22 -17.90
C ASN A 206 5.57 15.77 -17.45
N LEU A 207 4.74 14.78 -17.84
CA LEU A 207 5.03 13.36 -17.63
C LEU A 207 5.92 12.74 -18.72
N GLY A 208 6.09 13.41 -19.88
CA GLY A 208 6.93 12.94 -20.98
C GLY A 208 6.24 12.76 -22.34
N ALA A 209 4.98 13.16 -22.50
CA ALA A 209 4.32 13.14 -23.82
C ALA A 209 4.96 14.18 -24.77
N THR A 210 5.35 13.74 -25.96
CA THR A 210 6.04 14.54 -26.98
C THR A 210 5.12 15.60 -27.58
N VAL A 211 3.87 15.21 -27.84
CA VAL A 211 2.80 16.07 -28.38
C VAL A 211 1.46 15.63 -27.79
N CYS A 212 0.46 16.51 -27.80
CA CYS A 212 -0.89 16.19 -27.33
C CYS A 212 -1.97 16.66 -28.30
N PHE A 213 -3.02 15.86 -28.44
CA PHE A 213 -4.16 16.11 -29.31
C PHE A 213 -5.48 16.02 -28.50
N ASP A 214 -6.49 16.84 -28.82
CA ASP A 214 -7.80 16.77 -28.17
C ASP A 214 -8.81 16.00 -29.03
N TYR A 215 -9.28 14.86 -28.53
CA TYR A 215 -10.23 13.98 -29.21
C TYR A 215 -11.58 14.66 -29.50
N ARG A 216 -11.88 15.80 -28.86
CA ARG A 216 -13.08 16.61 -29.11
C ARG A 216 -13.00 17.45 -30.39
N LYS A 217 -11.85 17.44 -31.07
CA LYS A 217 -11.64 18.11 -32.36
C LYS A 217 -12.05 17.16 -33.49
N PRO A 218 -12.97 17.55 -34.40
CA PRO A 218 -13.49 16.64 -35.45
C PRO A 218 -12.40 16.20 -36.44
N ASP A 219 -11.36 17.01 -36.56
CA ASP A 219 -10.16 16.85 -37.36
C ASP A 219 -9.01 16.11 -36.64
N VAL A 220 -9.22 15.60 -35.41
CA VAL A 220 -8.15 14.96 -34.60
C VAL A 220 -7.41 13.83 -35.33
N VAL A 221 -8.12 13.00 -36.10
CA VAL A 221 -7.53 11.92 -36.92
C VAL A 221 -6.60 12.50 -37.99
N HIS A 222 -7.01 13.56 -38.68
CA HIS A 222 -6.20 14.22 -39.70
C HIS A 222 -4.96 14.88 -39.07
N ASN A 223 -5.12 15.57 -37.95
CA ASN A 223 -4.02 16.26 -37.27
C ASN A 223 -2.94 15.29 -36.73
N ILE A 224 -3.33 14.09 -36.30
CA ILE A 224 -2.38 13.03 -35.92
C ILE A 224 -1.60 12.53 -37.15
N LEU A 225 -2.29 12.31 -38.28
CA LEU A 225 -1.67 11.78 -39.50
C LEU A 225 -0.82 12.83 -40.25
N ASP A 226 -1.16 14.12 -40.19
CA ASP A 226 -0.35 15.21 -40.74
C ASP A 226 0.90 15.49 -39.88
N TYR A 227 0.80 15.39 -38.55
CA TYR A 227 1.97 15.46 -37.65
C TYR A 227 2.99 14.34 -37.93
N LEU A 228 2.53 13.18 -38.41
CA LEU A 228 3.35 12.01 -38.74
C LEU A 228 3.56 11.82 -40.25
N LYS A 229 3.30 12.83 -41.09
CA LYS A 229 3.33 12.67 -42.55
C LYS A 229 4.68 12.23 -43.12
N ASP A 230 5.76 12.63 -42.45
CA ASP A 230 7.16 12.38 -42.81
C ASP A 230 7.77 11.13 -42.12
N GLU A 231 6.99 10.42 -41.29
CA GLU A 231 7.41 9.16 -40.65
C GLU A 231 7.29 7.96 -41.61
N GLU A 232 8.13 6.95 -41.40
CA GLU A 232 8.10 5.69 -42.18
C GLU A 232 6.83 4.88 -41.88
N GLU A 233 6.30 4.18 -42.89
CA GLU A 233 5.10 3.35 -42.75
C GLU A 233 5.37 2.03 -41.99
N PRO A 234 4.46 1.57 -41.10
CA PRO A 234 3.27 2.28 -40.64
C PRO A 234 3.64 3.45 -39.72
N LYS A 235 3.12 4.64 -40.04
CA LYS A 235 3.33 5.89 -39.30
C LYS A 235 2.88 5.82 -37.85
N VAL A 236 1.87 5.00 -37.55
CA VAL A 236 1.47 4.71 -36.17
C VAL A 236 1.69 3.23 -35.86
N PRO A 237 2.93 2.80 -35.59
CA PRO A 237 3.26 1.39 -35.39
C PRO A 237 2.69 0.83 -34.09
N TYR A 238 2.52 1.66 -33.05
CA TYR A 238 2.00 1.25 -31.74
C TYR A 238 0.87 2.18 -31.28
N ILE A 239 -0.26 1.59 -30.87
CA ILE A 239 -1.46 2.28 -30.41
C ILE A 239 -1.94 1.63 -29.12
N LEU A 240 -1.98 2.38 -28.03
CA LEU A 240 -2.58 1.98 -26.76
C LEU A 240 -3.89 2.77 -26.55
N ASP A 241 -5.03 2.10 -26.69
CA ASP A 241 -6.33 2.65 -26.29
C ASP A 241 -6.59 2.35 -24.82
N CYS A 242 -6.51 3.39 -23.99
CA CYS A 242 -6.71 3.34 -22.55
C CYS A 242 -8.19 3.48 -22.12
N ILE A 243 -9.15 3.38 -23.06
CA ILE A 243 -10.59 3.57 -22.82
C ILE A 243 -11.43 2.39 -23.33
N GLY A 244 -11.20 1.92 -24.57
CA GLY A 244 -11.96 0.81 -25.16
C GLY A 244 -13.41 1.14 -25.56
N SER A 245 -13.72 2.36 -26.01
CA SER A 245 -15.08 2.72 -26.47
C SER A 245 -15.23 2.51 -27.97
N LEU A 246 -16.24 1.74 -28.42
CA LEU A 246 -16.45 1.44 -29.84
C LEU A 246 -16.48 2.72 -30.69
N ASN A 247 -17.32 3.67 -30.31
CA ASN A 247 -17.54 4.91 -31.04
C ASN A 247 -16.57 6.01 -30.59
N GLY A 248 -16.17 6.01 -29.31
CA GLY A 248 -15.32 7.05 -28.72
C GLY A 248 -13.82 6.90 -29.01
N THR A 249 -13.34 5.69 -29.27
CA THR A 249 -11.90 5.40 -29.46
C THR A 249 -11.63 4.42 -30.60
N LEU A 250 -12.34 3.30 -30.74
CA LEU A 250 -12.06 2.34 -31.83
C LEU A 250 -12.37 2.93 -33.21
N GLU A 251 -13.47 3.67 -33.37
CA GLU A 251 -13.82 4.31 -34.65
C GLU A 251 -12.77 5.29 -35.19
N PRO A 252 -12.21 6.23 -34.42
CA PRO A 252 -11.10 7.06 -34.89
C PRO A 252 -9.80 6.26 -35.03
N LEU A 253 -9.52 5.29 -34.14
CA LEU A 253 -8.29 4.49 -34.22
C LEU A 253 -8.26 3.56 -35.44
N ALA A 254 -9.39 3.02 -35.89
CA ALA A 254 -9.48 2.25 -37.14
C ALA A 254 -9.17 3.07 -38.39
N LYS A 255 -9.27 4.41 -38.31
CA LYS A 255 -8.90 5.37 -39.37
C LYS A 255 -7.43 5.83 -39.27
N ILE A 256 -6.75 5.49 -38.16
CA ILE A 256 -5.33 5.82 -37.89
C ILE A 256 -4.42 4.59 -38.03
N ALA A 257 -4.92 3.40 -37.66
CA ALA A 257 -4.18 2.16 -37.75
C ALA A 257 -3.98 1.72 -39.22
N GLN A 258 -2.76 1.26 -39.51
CA GLN A 258 -2.28 0.91 -40.84
C GLN A 258 -1.79 -0.55 -40.85
N ARG A 259 -1.34 -1.03 -42.01
CA ARG A 259 -0.73 -2.36 -42.14
C ARG A 259 0.49 -2.47 -41.21
N GLY A 260 0.48 -3.43 -40.29
CA GLY A 260 1.54 -3.62 -39.29
C GLY A 260 1.39 -2.78 -38.03
N SER A 261 0.42 -1.86 -37.94
CA SER A 261 0.08 -1.17 -36.70
C SER A 261 -0.39 -2.17 -35.65
N ARG A 262 0.07 -1.97 -34.41
CA ARG A 262 -0.24 -2.81 -33.26
C ARG A 262 -1.15 -2.05 -32.31
N VAL A 263 -2.35 -2.56 -32.06
CA VAL A 263 -3.41 -1.86 -31.33
C VAL A 263 -3.79 -2.66 -30.08
N ALA A 264 -3.42 -2.14 -28.91
CA ALA A 264 -3.78 -2.70 -27.60
C ALA A 264 -5.00 -1.93 -27.05
N VAL A 265 -6.14 -2.62 -26.91
CA VAL A 265 -7.43 -2.03 -26.55
C VAL A 265 -7.86 -2.52 -25.16
N MET A 266 -8.16 -1.62 -24.21
CA MET A 266 -8.75 -2.03 -22.92
C MET A 266 -10.04 -2.83 -23.14
N LEU A 267 -10.19 -3.95 -22.43
CA LEU A 267 -11.45 -4.70 -22.37
C LEU A 267 -12.22 -4.41 -21.06
N PRO A 268 -13.57 -4.45 -21.09
CA PRO A 268 -14.44 -4.71 -22.23
C PRO A 268 -14.41 -3.58 -23.28
N VAL A 269 -14.70 -3.91 -24.54
CA VAL A 269 -15.07 -2.86 -25.51
C VAL A 269 -16.48 -2.40 -25.15
N ILE A 270 -16.60 -1.12 -24.82
CA ILE A 270 -17.86 -0.46 -24.47
C ILE A 270 -18.61 -0.14 -25.76
N ILE A 271 -19.66 -0.92 -26.04
CA ILE A 271 -20.63 -0.68 -27.11
C ILE A 271 -21.63 0.38 -26.64
N LYS A 272 -22.12 0.23 -25.40
CA LYS A 272 -23.01 1.16 -24.70
C LYS A 272 -22.56 1.31 -23.25
N ASP A 273 -22.47 2.55 -22.77
CA ASP A 273 -22.18 2.84 -21.37
C ASP A 273 -23.36 2.48 -20.45
N ALA A 274 -23.08 2.24 -19.16
CA ALA A 274 -24.12 2.09 -18.15
C ALA A 274 -24.73 3.45 -17.80
N SER A 275 -26.06 3.55 -17.75
CA SER A 275 -26.78 4.69 -17.18
C SER A 275 -27.58 4.26 -15.95
N GLU A 276 -28.26 5.19 -15.28
CA GLU A 276 -29.09 4.87 -14.10
C GLU A 276 -30.33 4.02 -14.49
N GLU A 277 -30.83 4.19 -15.72
CA GLU A 277 -31.97 3.46 -16.25
C GLU A 277 -31.53 2.23 -17.06
N GLU A 278 -30.47 2.35 -17.87
CA GLU A 278 -30.08 1.35 -18.86
C GLU A 278 -28.84 0.52 -18.49
N GLU A 279 -28.88 -0.76 -18.85
CA GLU A 279 -27.73 -1.65 -18.76
C GLU A 279 -26.65 -1.31 -19.82
N PRO A 280 -25.36 -1.52 -19.51
CA PRO A 280 -24.29 -1.38 -20.49
C PRO A 280 -24.25 -2.56 -21.47
N GLU A 281 -23.67 -2.34 -22.64
CA GLU A 281 -23.39 -3.37 -23.65
C GLU A 281 -21.89 -3.47 -23.89
N TYR A 282 -21.35 -4.70 -23.82
CA TYR A 282 -19.92 -4.99 -23.84
C TYR A 282 -19.58 -6.10 -24.84
N GLU A 283 -18.46 -5.94 -25.56
CA GLU A 283 -17.83 -7.04 -26.30
C GLU A 283 -16.44 -7.35 -25.70
N MET A 284 -16.14 -8.65 -25.57
CA MET A 284 -14.91 -9.18 -24.97
C MET A 284 -13.90 -9.69 -26.00
N ASP A 285 -14.30 -9.73 -27.27
CA ASP A 285 -13.51 -10.11 -28.44
C ASP A 285 -13.45 -8.94 -29.43
N VAL A 286 -12.34 -8.20 -29.38
CA VAL A 286 -12.10 -7.01 -30.21
C VAL A 286 -12.09 -7.31 -31.72
N SER A 287 -11.92 -8.57 -32.15
CA SER A 287 -11.92 -8.93 -33.57
C SER A 287 -13.28 -8.72 -34.25
N LYS A 288 -14.36 -8.72 -33.46
CA LYS A 288 -15.73 -8.41 -33.92
C LYS A 288 -16.04 -6.91 -33.94
N CYS A 289 -15.17 -6.07 -33.38
CA CYS A 289 -15.40 -4.64 -33.27
C CYS A 289 -14.95 -3.93 -34.56
N LEU A 290 -15.91 -3.31 -35.26
CA LEU A 290 -15.70 -2.63 -36.55
C LEU A 290 -15.14 -3.55 -37.67
N PRO A 291 -15.83 -4.67 -37.99
CA PRO A 291 -15.36 -5.63 -38.99
C PRO A 291 -15.22 -4.95 -40.37
N GLY A 292 -14.08 -5.18 -41.02
CA GLY A 292 -13.75 -4.55 -42.30
C GLY A 292 -13.51 -3.03 -42.27
N LYS A 293 -13.36 -2.41 -41.09
CA LYS A 293 -12.96 -1.00 -40.95
C LYS A 293 -11.47 -0.80 -40.65
N TRP A 294 -10.84 -1.76 -39.98
CA TRP A 294 -9.39 -1.78 -39.74
C TRP A 294 -8.62 -2.03 -41.05
N ALA A 295 -7.43 -1.44 -41.17
CA ALA A 295 -6.55 -1.66 -42.32
C ALA A 295 -6.07 -3.12 -42.41
N ASP A 296 -5.89 -3.64 -43.63
CA ASP A 296 -5.40 -5.01 -43.84
C ASP A 296 -4.00 -5.22 -43.25
N GLY A 297 -3.87 -6.22 -42.39
CA GLY A 297 -2.66 -6.50 -41.63
C GLY A 297 -2.43 -5.62 -40.39
N ALA A 298 -3.42 -4.84 -39.93
CA ALA A 298 -3.39 -4.26 -38.59
C ALA A 298 -3.60 -5.36 -37.51
N ILE A 299 -2.84 -5.32 -36.42
CA ILE A 299 -2.87 -6.32 -35.34
C ILE A 299 -3.60 -5.72 -34.14
N VAL A 300 -4.88 -6.03 -33.99
CA VAL A 300 -5.73 -5.53 -32.88
C VAL A 300 -5.86 -6.60 -31.81
N ARG A 301 -5.57 -6.24 -30.54
CA ARG A 301 -5.59 -7.14 -29.38
C ARG A 301 -6.36 -6.50 -28.22
N GLY A 302 -7.20 -7.30 -27.57
CA GLY A 302 -7.96 -6.91 -26.39
C GLY A 302 -7.18 -7.22 -25.12
N VAL A 303 -6.73 -6.19 -24.42
CA VAL A 303 -5.89 -6.25 -23.21
C VAL A 303 -6.62 -7.00 -22.09
N ARG A 304 -5.93 -7.96 -21.46
CA ARG A 304 -6.48 -8.77 -20.36
C ARG A 304 -5.53 -8.79 -19.17
N THR A 305 -5.34 -7.64 -18.50
CA THR A 305 -4.42 -7.37 -17.37
C THR A 305 -4.06 -8.57 -16.48
N HIS A 306 -5.05 -9.35 -16.04
CA HIS A 306 -4.87 -10.54 -15.19
C HIS A 306 -3.92 -11.61 -15.78
N PHE A 307 -3.77 -11.67 -17.10
CA PHE A 307 -2.84 -12.55 -17.81
C PHE A 307 -1.37 -12.12 -17.69
N TYR A 308 -1.05 -11.00 -17.03
CA TYR A 308 0.35 -10.70 -16.68
C TYR A 308 1.01 -11.82 -15.85
N LEU A 309 0.22 -12.58 -15.07
CA LEU A 309 0.71 -13.75 -14.32
C LEU A 309 1.23 -14.90 -15.20
N GLN A 310 0.91 -14.92 -16.50
CA GLN A 310 1.46 -15.88 -17.46
C GLN A 310 2.93 -15.56 -17.82
N ASN A 311 3.34 -14.30 -17.62
CA ASN A 311 4.74 -13.91 -17.68
C ASN A 311 5.35 -14.10 -16.29
N GLU A 312 6.07 -15.20 -16.09
CA GLU A 312 6.68 -15.56 -14.80
C GLU A 312 7.60 -14.45 -14.25
N PHE A 313 8.35 -13.77 -15.12
CA PHE A 313 9.19 -12.64 -14.71
C PHE A 313 8.36 -11.50 -14.10
N PHE A 314 7.28 -11.05 -14.76
CA PHE A 314 6.44 -9.99 -14.19
C PHE A 314 5.59 -10.47 -13.01
N LYS A 315 5.16 -11.73 -12.98
CA LYS A 315 4.54 -12.35 -11.79
C LYS A 315 5.43 -12.22 -10.55
N GLU A 316 6.71 -12.59 -10.67
CA GLU A 316 7.64 -12.64 -9.54
C GLU A 316 8.34 -11.30 -9.22
N LYS A 317 8.36 -10.34 -10.17
CA LYS A 317 9.10 -9.07 -10.04
C LYS A 317 8.25 -7.80 -10.05
N LEU A 318 7.13 -7.75 -10.77
CA LEU A 318 6.46 -6.47 -11.04
C LEU A 318 5.90 -5.81 -9.78
N GLN A 319 5.13 -6.56 -9.00
CA GLN A 319 4.63 -6.09 -7.71
C GLN A 319 5.74 -6.08 -6.63
N PRO A 320 6.59 -7.11 -6.46
CA PRO A 320 7.56 -7.13 -5.36
C PRO A 320 8.75 -6.18 -5.47
N GLU A 321 9.22 -5.88 -6.69
CA GLU A 321 10.52 -5.24 -6.91
C GLU A 321 10.41 -4.00 -7.80
N ILE A 322 9.78 -4.13 -8.97
CA ILE A 322 9.72 -3.05 -9.98
C ILE A 322 8.87 -1.89 -9.48
N LEU A 323 7.62 -2.14 -9.06
CA LEU A 323 6.72 -1.07 -8.61
C LEU A 323 7.29 -0.30 -7.39
N PRO A 324 7.76 -0.95 -6.29
CA PRO A 324 8.41 -0.26 -5.19
C PRO A 324 9.60 0.60 -5.62
N ALA A 325 10.46 0.09 -6.52
CA ALA A 325 11.61 0.84 -7.02
C ALA A 325 11.20 2.06 -7.86
N LEU A 326 10.22 1.92 -8.76
CA LEU A 326 9.69 3.02 -9.58
C LEU A 326 9.02 4.11 -8.73
N LEU A 327 8.38 3.75 -7.62
CA LEU A 327 7.83 4.71 -6.66
C LEU A 327 8.92 5.38 -5.83
N ALA A 328 9.87 4.62 -5.28
CA ALA A 328 10.95 5.15 -4.43
C ALA A 328 11.89 6.10 -5.20
N GLN A 329 12.10 5.85 -6.49
CA GLN A 329 12.88 6.71 -7.38
C GLN A 329 12.07 7.89 -7.97
N GLY A 330 10.76 8.00 -7.67
CA GLY A 330 9.88 9.06 -8.18
C GLY A 330 9.63 9.02 -9.69
N ILE A 331 9.97 7.91 -10.35
CA ILE A 331 9.77 7.66 -11.79
C ILE A 331 8.29 7.53 -12.10
N VAL A 332 7.59 6.73 -11.30
CA VAL A 332 6.13 6.60 -11.33
C VAL A 332 5.56 7.43 -10.20
N LYS A 333 4.74 8.42 -10.56
CA LYS A 333 4.02 9.28 -9.62
C LYS A 333 2.57 8.81 -9.54
N PRO A 334 2.03 8.57 -8.33
CA PRO A 334 0.62 8.27 -8.12
C PRO A 334 -0.34 9.21 -8.85
N ASN A 335 -1.51 8.69 -9.24
CA ASN A 335 -2.56 9.54 -9.81
C ASN A 335 -3.06 10.55 -8.76
N LYS A 336 -3.47 11.75 -9.20
CA LYS A 336 -4.18 12.69 -8.32
C LYS A 336 -5.40 11.99 -7.73
N GLN A 337 -5.52 12.02 -6.41
CA GLN A 337 -6.63 11.37 -5.71
C GLN A 337 -7.87 12.27 -5.71
N ARG A 338 -9.04 11.64 -5.82
CA ARG A 338 -10.31 12.20 -5.35
C ARG A 338 -10.87 11.26 -4.30
N ILE A 339 -10.95 11.73 -3.06
CA ILE A 339 -11.50 10.95 -1.96
C ILE A 339 -13.03 10.88 -2.14
N VAL A 340 -13.60 9.68 -1.95
CA VAL A 340 -15.06 9.48 -1.95
C VAL A 340 -15.53 9.29 -0.52
N GLU A 341 -16.28 10.28 -0.04
CA GLU A 341 -16.82 10.32 1.32
C GLU A 341 -18.18 9.61 1.43
N GLY A 342 -18.55 9.30 2.67
CA GLY A 342 -19.77 8.60 3.07
C GLY A 342 -19.62 8.01 4.47
N ALA A 343 -20.71 7.89 5.22
CA ALA A 343 -20.70 7.45 6.60
C ALA A 343 -20.37 5.95 6.76
N THR A 344 -20.62 5.13 5.75
CA THR A 344 -20.29 3.69 5.73
C THR A 344 -19.41 3.30 4.54
N LEU A 345 -18.70 2.17 4.65
CA LEU A 345 -17.93 1.60 3.54
C LEU A 345 -18.81 1.31 2.31
N VAL A 346 -20.04 0.80 2.52
CA VAL A 346 -21.00 0.52 1.45
C VAL A 346 -21.42 1.81 0.75
N GLU A 347 -21.71 2.87 1.50
CA GLU A 347 -22.06 4.18 0.96
C GLU A 347 -20.90 4.78 0.17
N ARG A 348 -19.65 4.69 0.66
CA ARG A 348 -18.45 5.14 -0.08
C ARG A 348 -18.27 4.36 -1.40
N ALA A 349 -18.52 3.05 -1.40
CA ALA A 349 -18.51 2.24 -2.62
C ALA A 349 -19.66 2.61 -3.59
N GLN A 350 -20.87 2.83 -3.08
CA GLN A 350 -22.04 3.23 -3.87
C GLN A 350 -21.85 4.62 -4.50
N ASN A 351 -21.29 5.57 -3.74
CA ASN A 351 -20.92 6.91 -4.20
C ASN A 351 -19.82 6.84 -5.28
N ALA A 352 -18.85 5.93 -5.15
CA ALA A 352 -17.82 5.72 -6.16
C ALA A 352 -18.42 5.19 -7.48
N LEU A 353 -19.36 4.23 -7.42
CA LEU A 353 -20.10 3.75 -8.58
C LEU A 353 -20.92 4.86 -9.25
N ALA A 354 -21.60 5.71 -8.47
CA ALA A 354 -22.35 6.85 -9.01
C ALA A 354 -21.44 7.88 -9.73
N LEU A 355 -20.26 8.16 -9.18
CA LEU A 355 -19.26 9.04 -9.81
C LEU A 355 -18.66 8.45 -11.10
N LEU A 356 -18.51 7.12 -11.18
CA LEU A 356 -18.11 6.44 -12.42
C LEU A 356 -19.23 6.48 -13.47
N ARG A 357 -20.47 6.14 -13.09
CA ARG A 357 -21.65 6.09 -13.98
C ARG A 357 -21.96 7.45 -14.60
N SER A 358 -21.91 8.51 -13.79
CA SER A 358 -22.07 9.90 -14.24
C SER A 358 -20.85 10.47 -15.00
N LYS A 359 -19.76 9.69 -15.14
CA LYS A 359 -18.48 10.10 -15.75
C LYS A 359 -17.89 11.37 -15.13
N ALA A 360 -18.20 11.65 -13.87
CA ALA A 360 -17.88 12.91 -13.17
C ALA A 360 -16.41 13.03 -12.70
N VAL A 361 -15.48 12.28 -13.31
CA VAL A 361 -14.08 12.12 -12.88
C VAL A 361 -13.15 12.32 -14.08
N SER A 362 -12.13 13.17 -13.96
CA SER A 362 -11.25 13.52 -15.09
C SER A 362 -9.83 13.85 -14.63
N GLY A 363 -8.85 13.05 -15.04
CA GLY A 363 -7.45 13.18 -14.59
C GLY A 363 -7.20 12.78 -13.12
N GLU A 364 -8.16 12.11 -12.49
CA GLU A 364 -8.17 11.75 -11.07
C GLU A 364 -8.52 10.27 -10.88
N LYS A 365 -8.09 9.70 -9.76
CA LYS A 365 -8.46 8.36 -9.32
C LYS A 365 -9.34 8.45 -8.08
N LEU A 366 -10.54 7.86 -8.15
CA LEU A 366 -11.40 7.70 -6.98
C LEU A 366 -10.74 6.76 -5.97
N VAL A 367 -10.60 7.22 -4.74
CA VAL A 367 -10.09 6.43 -3.61
C VAL A 367 -11.01 6.60 -2.41
N TYR A 368 -11.14 5.56 -1.58
CA TYR A 368 -11.89 5.66 -0.33
C TYR A 368 -11.37 4.73 0.74
N ARG A 369 -11.69 5.09 1.98
CA ARG A 369 -11.21 4.43 3.19
C ARG A 369 -12.06 3.20 3.53
N VAL A 370 -11.41 2.10 3.88
CA VAL A 370 -12.05 0.82 4.25
C VAL A 370 -12.19 0.67 5.76
N SER A 371 -11.17 1.08 6.52
CA SER A 371 -11.13 1.03 7.97
C SER A 371 -10.76 2.39 8.56
N GLU A 372 -11.49 2.81 9.60
CA GLU A 372 -11.15 4.02 10.38
C GLU A 372 -10.11 3.75 11.48
N ALA A 373 -9.89 2.46 11.82
CA ALA A 373 -8.98 2.05 12.86
C ALA A 373 -7.52 2.16 12.41
N GLU A 374 -6.82 3.18 12.92
CA GLU A 374 -5.36 3.22 12.88
C GLU A 374 -4.79 2.09 13.75
N LEU A 375 -3.76 1.41 13.23
CA LEU A 375 -3.13 0.27 13.88
C LEU A 375 -1.92 0.75 14.69
N GLU A 376 -2.08 0.92 16.01
CA GLU A 376 -0.94 1.16 16.90
C GLU A 376 -0.16 -0.16 17.10
N PHE A 377 0.94 -0.34 16.36
CA PHE A 377 1.91 -1.42 16.60
C PHE A 377 2.82 -1.06 17.77
N LYS A 378 2.47 -1.50 18.98
CA LYS A 378 3.30 -1.32 20.18
C LYS A 378 4.42 -2.35 20.19
N TYR A 379 5.66 -1.85 20.18
CA TYR A 379 6.86 -2.68 20.25
C TYR A 379 7.23 -2.92 21.72
N ASP A 380 6.88 -4.10 22.23
CA ASP A 380 7.24 -4.52 23.59
C ASP A 380 8.28 -5.64 23.53
N HIS A 381 9.55 -5.29 23.82
CA HIS A 381 10.70 -6.20 24.00
C HIS A 381 10.71 -7.47 23.11
N GLY A 382 10.58 -7.27 21.79
CA GLY A 382 10.63 -8.35 20.80
C GLY A 382 9.27 -8.99 20.42
N LYS A 383 8.16 -8.42 20.89
CA LYS A 383 6.80 -8.79 20.48
C LYS A 383 6.04 -7.55 20.00
N TYR A 384 5.55 -7.60 18.76
CA TYR A 384 4.57 -6.66 18.27
C TYR A 384 3.19 -6.96 18.90
N LEU A 385 2.64 -5.96 19.60
CA LEU A 385 1.28 -5.94 20.13
C LEU A 385 0.46 -4.92 19.35
N LEU A 386 -0.60 -5.39 18.70
CA LEU A 386 -1.52 -4.55 17.94
C LEU A 386 -2.58 -3.97 18.89
N ALA A 387 -2.66 -2.64 18.97
CA ALA A 387 -3.75 -1.94 19.64
C ALA A 387 -4.66 -1.28 18.60
N LEU A 388 -5.92 -1.72 18.56
CA LEU A 388 -6.99 -1.03 17.84
C LEU A 388 -7.49 0.12 18.71
N ARG A 389 -7.49 1.34 18.16
CA ARG A 389 -8.06 2.51 18.83
C ARG A 389 -9.29 2.99 18.08
N GLU A 390 -10.47 2.65 18.61
CA GLU A 390 -11.73 3.20 18.09
C GLU A 390 -11.84 4.69 18.48
N SER A 391 -11.73 5.56 17.48
CA SER A 391 -11.97 7.00 17.62
C SER A 391 -13.49 7.27 17.64
N ILE A 392 -14.10 7.11 18.81
CA ILE A 392 -15.52 7.45 19.01
C ILE A 392 -15.73 8.95 18.74
N CYS A 393 -16.32 9.25 17.58
CA CYS A 393 -16.63 10.61 17.16
C CYS A 393 -17.80 11.16 17.99
N THR A 394 -17.49 11.74 19.14
CA THR A 394 -18.42 12.55 19.94
C THR A 394 -18.33 14.00 19.50
N GLN A 395 -19.48 14.67 19.40
CA GLN A 395 -19.54 16.07 18.94
C GLN A 395 -18.83 17.01 19.93
N PRO A 396 -18.18 18.08 19.44
CA PRO A 396 -17.45 19.00 20.31
C PRO A 396 -18.40 19.74 21.26
N SER A 397 -18.10 19.66 22.55
CA SER A 397 -18.58 20.62 23.56
C SER A 397 -17.37 21.35 24.15
N ASN A 398 -17.52 22.65 24.39
CA ASN A 398 -16.39 23.58 24.52
C ASN A 398 -15.39 23.23 25.62
N SER A 399 -14.16 22.89 25.24
CA SER A 399 -12.95 23.16 26.04
C SER A 399 -11.70 23.09 25.14
N ASP A 400 -10.88 24.14 25.15
CA ASP A 400 -9.69 24.22 24.31
C ASP A 400 -8.55 23.34 24.87
N LEU A 401 -8.11 22.36 24.08
CA LEU A 401 -6.96 21.50 24.38
C LEU A 401 -5.96 21.54 23.22
N ILE A 402 -5.00 22.46 23.31
CA ILE A 402 -3.89 22.57 22.35
C ILE A 402 -2.81 21.54 22.71
N TYR A 403 -2.69 20.49 21.91
CA TYR A 403 -1.65 19.47 22.05
C TYR A 403 -0.39 19.85 21.24
N TYR A 404 0.70 20.21 21.94
CA TYR A 404 2.02 20.33 21.34
C TYR A 404 2.76 18.99 21.37
N TYR A 405 3.00 18.39 20.20
CA TYR A 405 3.84 17.20 20.07
C TYR A 405 5.32 17.58 19.99
N CYS A 406 6.10 17.25 21.03
CA CYS A 406 7.55 17.41 21.03
C CYS A 406 8.23 16.05 20.76
N ILE A 407 8.67 15.83 19.53
CA ILE A 407 9.36 14.59 19.13
C ILE A 407 10.85 14.73 19.47
N VAL A 408 11.30 14.06 20.54
CA VAL A 408 12.71 14.01 20.93
C VAL A 408 13.31 12.68 20.46
N ASN A 409 13.91 12.67 19.27
CA ASN A 409 14.67 11.53 18.77
C ASN A 409 16.00 11.40 19.52
N VAL A 410 16.12 10.39 20.38
CA VAL A 410 17.38 10.03 21.06
C VAL A 410 17.98 8.79 20.39
N LEU A 411 18.89 9.00 19.45
CA LEU A 411 19.70 7.94 18.84
C LEU A 411 21.17 8.37 18.82
N ALA A 412 22.04 7.50 19.34
CA ALA A 412 23.49 7.69 19.56
C ALA A 412 23.87 8.76 20.62
N PRO A 413 25.05 8.61 21.29
CA PRO A 413 25.48 9.53 22.35
C PRO A 413 26.03 10.85 21.78
N PRO A 414 25.91 11.98 22.51
CA PRO A 414 26.32 13.29 22.02
C PRO A 414 27.85 13.45 21.99
N VAL A 415 28.41 13.58 20.79
CA VAL A 415 29.71 14.23 20.60
C VAL A 415 29.46 15.74 20.62
N ILE A 416 29.88 16.41 21.70
CA ILE A 416 29.70 17.86 21.84
C ILE A 416 30.85 18.58 21.12
N GLU A 417 30.63 18.99 19.86
CA GLU A 417 31.46 20.01 19.21
C GLU A 417 30.96 21.42 19.58
N LEU A 418 31.81 22.17 20.30
CA LEU A 418 31.53 23.56 20.66
C LEU A 418 31.91 24.50 19.51
N ILE A 419 30.96 24.82 18.64
CA ILE A 419 31.12 25.87 17.62
C ILE A 419 30.86 27.24 18.28
N PRO A 420 31.86 28.15 18.37
CA PRO A 420 31.68 29.45 18.99
C PRO A 420 30.93 30.43 18.07
N VAL A 421 29.74 30.87 18.48
CA VAL A 421 28.96 31.88 17.76
C VAL A 421 29.67 33.24 17.82
N LYS A 422 29.98 33.82 16.65
CA LYS A 422 30.41 35.22 16.51
C LYS A 422 29.28 36.11 15.99
N GLN A 423 29.31 37.37 16.39
CA GLN A 423 28.33 38.40 16.02
C GLN A 423 28.43 38.81 14.55
N VAL A 424 27.28 38.87 13.85
CA VAL A 424 26.97 39.74 12.70
C VAL A 424 25.45 39.97 12.76
N SER A 425 24.98 40.99 13.49
CA SER A 425 24.65 42.36 13.04
C SER A 425 23.28 42.49 12.35
N ARG A 426 22.65 43.66 12.51
CA ARG A 426 21.36 44.02 11.87
C ARG A 426 21.62 44.46 10.42
N ASP A 427 20.62 44.30 9.56
CA ASP A 427 20.10 45.42 8.75
C ASP A 427 18.71 45.10 8.18
N ILE A 428 17.98 46.14 7.74
CA ILE A 428 16.58 46.06 7.28
C ILE A 428 16.46 46.67 5.88
N VAL A 429 15.88 45.93 4.94
CA VAL A 429 15.16 46.50 3.79
C VAL A 429 13.86 45.72 3.60
N CYS A 430 12.74 46.43 3.41
CA CYS A 430 11.44 45.84 3.14
C CYS A 430 10.80 46.57 1.95
N SER A 431 10.20 45.82 1.02
CA SER A 431 9.43 46.35 -0.11
C SER A 431 8.08 45.63 -0.20
N THR A 432 7.02 46.37 0.15
CA THR A 432 5.60 45.97 0.24
C THR A 432 4.88 46.00 -1.11
N PRO A 433 3.57 45.70 -1.23
CA PRO A 433 2.62 45.02 -0.33
C PRO A 433 2.03 43.72 -1.00
N SER A 434 1.20 42.86 -0.40
CA SER A 434 -0.02 43.14 0.37
C SER A 434 -0.52 41.90 1.14
N CYS A 435 -0.81 42.03 2.43
CA CYS A 435 -1.80 41.21 3.15
C CYS A 435 -2.07 41.84 4.53
N LEU A 436 -3.34 41.97 4.96
CA LEU A 436 -3.67 42.56 6.26
C LEU A 436 -3.86 41.50 7.36
N ILE A 437 -2.99 41.62 8.37
CA ILE A 437 -3.31 41.67 9.81
C ILE A 437 -4.23 40.57 10.39
N GLY A 438 -3.62 39.74 11.24
CA GLY A 438 -4.25 39.09 12.39
C GLY A 438 -3.27 39.12 13.57
N LEU A 439 -3.41 40.11 14.46
CA LEU A 439 -2.49 40.33 15.59
C LEU A 439 -2.83 39.43 16.79
N PHE A 440 -1.81 38.82 17.41
CA PHE A 440 -1.81 38.58 18.86
C PHE A 440 -0.40 38.76 19.44
N GLN A 441 -0.33 39.15 20.72
CA GLN A 441 0.86 39.70 21.35
C GLN A 441 1.73 38.62 22.01
N SER A 442 3.04 38.85 22.02
CA SER A 442 3.99 38.07 22.82
C SER A 442 3.84 38.41 24.30
N VAL A 443 3.53 37.41 25.13
CA VAL A 443 3.69 37.51 26.59
C VAL A 443 4.87 36.65 27.01
N THR A 444 5.94 37.26 27.51
CA THR A 444 7.09 36.54 28.06
C THR A 444 6.81 36.20 29.52
N VAL A 445 6.68 34.90 29.83
CA VAL A 445 6.71 34.39 31.21
C VAL A 445 7.94 33.51 31.35
N ALA A 446 8.88 33.92 32.20
CA ALA A 446 9.96 33.07 32.67
C ALA A 446 9.56 32.50 34.04
N THR A 447 9.54 31.18 34.17
CA THR A 447 9.25 30.50 35.44
C THR A 447 10.35 29.48 35.73
N THR A 448 11.23 29.85 36.65
CA THR A 448 12.22 28.95 37.24
C THR A 448 11.52 28.02 38.23
N TYR A 449 11.87 26.73 38.24
CA TYR A 449 11.39 25.77 39.23
C TYR A 449 12.58 25.12 39.93
N SER A 450 12.62 25.23 41.25
CA SER A 450 13.48 24.45 42.14
C SER A 450 12.79 23.13 42.53
N ILE A 451 13.57 22.10 42.82
CA ILE A 451 13.08 20.78 43.27
C ILE A 451 13.80 20.42 44.56
N GLU A 452 13.06 20.32 45.67
CA GLU A 452 13.51 19.62 46.87
C GLU A 452 13.09 18.14 46.80
N VAL A 453 13.91 17.26 47.41
CA VAL A 453 13.66 15.82 47.46
C VAL A 453 13.72 15.34 48.90
N GLY A 454 12.56 15.23 49.54
CA GLY A 454 12.41 14.60 50.85
C GLY A 454 12.32 13.08 50.73
N PHE A 455 13.09 12.34 51.52
CA PHE A 455 13.04 10.88 51.58
C PHE A 455 12.17 10.41 52.75
N SER A 456 11.31 9.43 52.50
CA SER A 456 10.61 8.65 53.54
C SER A 456 10.77 7.16 53.25
N VAL A 457 10.90 6.35 54.29
CA VAL A 457 11.09 4.89 54.20
C VAL A 457 10.11 4.21 55.15
N GLU A 458 9.07 3.58 54.60
CA GLU A 458 8.17 2.72 55.37
C GLU A 458 8.58 1.25 55.27
N THR A 459 8.46 0.53 56.38
CA THR A 459 8.71 -0.92 56.47
C THR A 459 7.59 -1.60 57.25
N GLY A 460 6.92 -2.60 56.65
CA GLY A 460 5.82 -3.33 57.29
C GLY A 460 5.53 -4.69 56.63
N PRO A 461 4.96 -5.70 57.33
CA PRO A 461 5.26 -7.10 56.98
C PRO A 461 4.07 -8.09 56.88
N LYS A 462 4.13 -8.99 55.88
CA LYS A 462 3.50 -10.34 55.81
C LYS A 462 1.94 -10.40 55.81
N PRO A 463 1.31 -11.59 55.62
CA PRO A 463 1.77 -12.86 55.03
C PRO A 463 0.96 -13.31 53.79
N PHE A 464 1.40 -14.39 53.12
CA PHE A 464 0.57 -15.17 52.18
C PHE A 464 -0.06 -16.38 52.91
N MET A 465 -1.29 -16.77 52.52
CA MET A 465 -1.98 -17.99 52.97
C MET A 465 -2.44 -18.80 51.76
N ALA A 466 -2.46 -20.13 51.90
CA ALA A 466 -2.80 -21.05 50.81
C ALA A 466 -4.31 -21.43 50.82
N GLY A 467 -4.86 -21.68 49.62
CA GLY A 467 -6.22 -22.19 49.44
C GLY A 467 -6.24 -23.29 48.37
N LEU A 468 -6.59 -24.51 48.78
CA LEU A 468 -6.69 -25.69 47.93
C LEU A 468 -8.15 -26.14 47.86
N THR A 469 -8.70 -26.30 46.66
CA THR A 469 -10.04 -26.89 46.45
C THR A 469 -9.99 -27.84 45.27
N LEU A 470 -10.55 -29.06 45.44
CA LEU A 470 -10.39 -30.16 44.49
C LEU A 470 -11.67 -31.00 44.39
N SER A 471 -12.29 -31.09 43.21
CA SER A 471 -13.34 -32.06 42.85
C SER A 471 -13.44 -32.11 41.31
N LYS A 472 -12.99 -33.16 40.62
CA LYS A 472 -13.61 -34.50 40.41
C LYS A 472 -14.90 -34.52 39.57
N ALA A 473 -14.68 -34.52 38.25
CA ALA A 473 -15.14 -35.51 37.25
C ALA A 473 -16.55 -36.12 37.30
N PHE A 474 -17.17 -36.23 36.12
CA PHE A 474 -17.98 -37.39 35.73
C PHE A 474 -17.75 -37.77 34.25
N LEU A 475 -18.07 -39.01 33.89
CA LEU A 475 -17.91 -39.60 32.55
C LEU A 475 -19.20 -39.54 31.72
N GLY A 476 -19.08 -39.56 30.40
CA GLY A 476 -20.19 -39.73 29.46
C GLY A 476 -19.70 -40.13 28.06
N TYR A 477 -19.74 -41.42 27.76
CA TYR A 477 -19.66 -41.94 26.39
C TYR A 477 -21.09 -42.12 25.87
N GLU A 478 -21.33 -41.85 24.59
CA GLU A 478 -22.36 -42.56 23.85
C GLU A 478 -21.96 -42.74 22.38
N TYR A 479 -22.56 -43.74 21.73
CA TYR A 479 -22.10 -44.30 20.46
C TYR A 479 -23.31 -44.51 19.55
N SER A 480 -23.25 -44.06 18.29
CA SER A 480 -24.31 -44.32 17.32
C SER A 480 -23.72 -44.51 15.93
N ALA A 481 -24.13 -45.60 15.28
CA ALA A 481 -23.71 -45.95 13.93
C ALA A 481 -24.87 -46.65 13.21
N SER A 482 -25.05 -46.34 11.93
CA SER A 482 -25.97 -47.06 11.04
C SER A 482 -25.38 -47.12 9.63
N ASN A 483 -25.42 -48.31 9.03
CA ASN A 483 -24.74 -48.63 7.77
C ASN A 483 -25.66 -48.43 6.55
N ARG A 484 -25.04 -48.16 5.38
CA ARG A 484 -25.17 -48.95 4.12
C ARG A 484 -24.24 -48.34 3.04
N GLU A 485 -23.31 -49.11 2.44
CA GLU A 485 -23.48 -49.97 1.24
C GLU A 485 -23.78 -49.15 -0.04
N THR A 486 -23.02 -49.16 -1.15
CA THR A 486 -21.68 -49.70 -1.52
C THR A 486 -20.98 -48.66 -2.46
N THR A 487 -19.93 -48.83 -3.29
CA THR A 487 -19.22 -49.98 -3.92
C THR A 487 -17.76 -49.57 -4.32
N GLN A 488 -17.03 -50.43 -5.03
CA GLN A 488 -15.61 -50.31 -5.41
C GLN A 488 -15.31 -49.38 -6.61
N LEU A 489 -14.07 -48.87 -6.68
CA LEU A 489 -13.16 -49.20 -7.79
C LEU A 489 -11.68 -49.10 -7.36
N ASP A 490 -10.79 -49.89 -7.97
CA ASP A 490 -9.39 -50.07 -7.56
C ASP A 490 -8.40 -49.07 -8.17
N ARG A 491 -7.27 -48.80 -7.45
CA ARG A 491 -5.91 -49.05 -7.97
C ARG A 491 -4.78 -48.82 -6.95
N GLN A 492 -3.87 -49.81 -6.89
CA GLN A 492 -2.41 -49.79 -6.65
C GLN A 492 -1.83 -48.74 -5.67
N LEU A 493 -1.27 -49.12 -4.51
CA LEU A 493 0.02 -49.83 -4.31
C LEU A 493 1.27 -49.11 -4.86
N GLU A 494 1.96 -48.39 -3.98
CA GLU A 494 3.39 -48.62 -3.75
C GLU A 494 3.77 -48.18 -2.32
N LEU A 495 4.36 -49.08 -1.53
CA LEU A 495 4.87 -48.82 -0.17
C LEU A 495 6.26 -49.44 -0.06
N LYS A 496 7.27 -48.64 0.29
CA LYS A 496 8.61 -49.13 0.62
C LYS A 496 8.84 -49.09 2.12
N GLN A 497 8.88 -50.27 2.75
CA GLN A 497 9.48 -50.43 4.07
C GLN A 497 11.01 -50.45 3.95
N GLY A 498 11.68 -50.02 5.01
CA GLY A 498 13.12 -50.14 5.20
C GLY A 498 13.39 -50.09 6.70
N GLU A 499 13.71 -51.24 7.29
CA GLU A 499 13.82 -51.41 8.74
C GLU A 499 15.25 -51.14 9.24
N ALA A 500 15.36 -50.51 10.41
CA ALA A 500 16.29 -50.86 11.49
C ALA A 500 16.01 -49.97 12.71
N GLY A 501 15.89 -50.55 13.90
CA GLY A 501 15.68 -49.81 15.14
C GLY A 501 16.54 -50.32 16.28
N CYS A 502 16.59 -49.57 17.38
CA CYS A 502 17.04 -50.03 18.69
C CYS A 502 16.32 -49.23 19.79
N VAL A 503 16.02 -49.90 20.91
CA VAL A 503 15.29 -49.34 22.05
C VAL A 503 15.96 -49.75 23.36
N ALA A 504 16.38 -48.75 24.14
CA ALA A 504 16.69 -48.83 25.57
C ALA A 504 16.59 -47.38 26.11
N LEU A 505 15.55 -47.07 26.88
CA LEU A 505 15.48 -47.19 28.36
C LEU A 505 16.16 -46.03 29.09
N ALA A 506 15.53 -45.59 30.19
CA ALA A 506 15.95 -44.45 30.99
C ALA A 506 16.54 -44.91 32.33
N ASP A 507 17.40 -44.09 32.93
CA ASP A 507 17.17 -43.62 34.30
C ASP A 507 17.99 -42.34 34.59
N ALA A 508 17.83 -41.75 35.79
CA ALA A 508 18.54 -40.55 36.21
C ALA A 508 19.05 -40.63 37.65
N GLN A 509 20.32 -40.23 37.91
CA GLN A 509 20.69 -39.55 39.18
C GLN A 509 22.10 -38.91 39.23
N ALA A 510 22.11 -37.66 39.69
CA ALA A 510 23.02 -36.98 40.63
C ALA A 510 24.53 -37.32 40.77
N SER A 511 25.32 -36.22 40.73
CA SER A 511 26.33 -35.77 41.71
C SER A 511 27.86 -36.00 41.52
N ALA A 512 28.53 -34.87 41.25
CA ALA A 512 29.75 -34.33 41.87
C ALA A 512 31.05 -35.15 42.02
N GLN A 513 32.14 -34.61 41.43
CA GLN A 513 33.28 -34.12 42.23
C GLN A 513 34.09 -33.01 41.51
N VAL A 514 35.04 -32.37 42.21
CA VAL A 514 35.63 -31.06 41.86
C VAL A 514 37.14 -31.15 41.63
N ARG A 515 37.67 -30.41 40.65
CA ARG A 515 39.03 -29.83 40.69
C ARG A 515 39.09 -28.49 39.94
N ILE A 516 39.96 -27.59 40.42
CA ILE A 516 39.93 -26.15 40.12
C ILE A 516 41.23 -25.71 39.42
N ARG A 517 41.13 -24.81 38.43
CA ARG A 517 42.06 -23.68 38.24
C ARG A 517 41.37 -22.53 37.50
N ALA A 518 41.89 -21.32 37.72
CA ALA A 518 41.28 -20.03 37.36
C ALA A 518 41.57 -19.63 35.89
N CYS A 519 41.14 -18.48 35.33
CA CYS A 519 40.64 -17.25 35.95
C CYS A 519 39.89 -16.34 34.95
N LYS A 520 38.76 -15.74 35.36
CA LYS A 520 38.42 -14.31 35.20
C LYS A 520 36.97 -14.04 35.66
N CYS A 521 36.81 -13.17 36.65
CA CYS A 521 35.54 -12.49 36.89
C CYS A 521 35.50 -11.21 36.04
N GLN A 522 34.32 -10.84 35.55
CA GLN A 522 34.00 -9.46 35.23
C GLN A 522 32.60 -9.16 35.79
N MET A 523 32.44 -8.01 36.43
CA MET A 523 31.31 -7.75 37.32
C MET A 523 30.03 -7.46 36.54
N GLY A 524 28.94 -8.13 36.92
CA GLY A 524 27.60 -7.63 36.62
C GLY A 524 27.29 -6.45 37.55
N ILE A 525 26.81 -5.34 36.98
CA ILE A 525 26.21 -4.23 37.72
C ILE A 525 24.73 -4.19 37.33
N ALA A 526 23.85 -4.30 38.33
CA ALA A 526 22.42 -4.23 38.12
C ALA A 526 21.98 -2.76 37.94
N TYR A 527 21.13 -2.51 36.95
CA TYR A 527 20.34 -1.29 36.85
C TYR A 527 18.87 -1.65 37.00
N GLY A 528 18.31 -1.39 38.17
CA GLY A 528 16.86 -1.45 38.38
C GLY A 528 16.21 -0.20 37.82
N ALA A 529 15.11 -0.36 37.08
CA ALA A 529 14.33 0.77 36.59
C ALA A 529 13.45 1.34 37.71
N CYS A 530 13.68 2.60 38.10
CA CYS A 530 12.75 3.33 38.95
C CYS A 530 11.48 3.69 38.16
N MET A 531 10.31 3.29 38.65
CA MET A 531 9.05 3.86 38.19
C MET A 531 8.91 5.29 38.73
N ILE A 532 8.87 6.27 37.83
CA ILE A 532 8.46 7.65 38.16
C ILE A 532 6.97 7.77 37.84
N LEU A 533 6.14 7.91 38.88
CA LEU A 533 4.68 7.93 38.76
C LEU A 533 4.15 9.33 39.11
N CYS A 534 4.31 10.26 38.17
CA CYS A 534 3.91 11.67 38.33
C CYS A 534 2.40 11.84 38.43
N ARG A 535 1.88 11.93 39.66
CA ARG A 535 0.47 12.25 39.93
C ARG A 535 0.30 13.74 40.20
N VAL A 536 -0.02 14.52 39.16
CA VAL A 536 -0.41 15.93 39.32
C VAL A 536 -1.78 16.00 40.00
N LEU A 537 -1.88 16.79 41.08
CA LEU A 537 -3.13 17.13 41.75
C LEU A 537 -3.32 18.65 41.71
N PRO A 538 -4.55 19.16 41.46
CA PRO A 538 -4.81 20.60 41.51
C PRO A 538 -4.70 21.11 42.95
N GLY A 539 -3.87 22.14 43.15
CA GLY A 539 -3.46 22.61 44.48
C GLY A 539 -4.41 23.60 45.16
N LYS A 540 -4.07 23.92 46.41
CA LYS A 540 -4.49 25.13 47.13
C LYS A 540 -3.26 25.75 47.81
N HIS A 541 -3.22 27.08 47.87
CA HIS A 541 -2.09 27.87 48.38
C HIS A 541 -1.96 27.83 49.90
N VAL A 542 -0.72 27.90 50.39
CA VAL A 542 -0.25 28.85 51.43
C VAL A 542 1.17 29.32 51.01
N ILE A 543 1.61 30.48 51.51
CA ILE A 543 2.93 31.11 51.24
C ILE A 543 3.73 31.12 52.54
N ASP A 544 5.05 30.93 52.49
CA ASP A 544 5.98 31.63 53.39
C ASP A 544 7.39 31.76 52.75
N GLU A 545 8.23 32.65 53.29
CA GLU A 545 9.58 32.98 52.81
C GLU A 545 10.68 32.43 53.74
N THR A 546 11.92 32.21 53.23
CA THR A 546 13.20 32.80 53.72
C THR A 546 14.47 32.02 53.31
N ALA A 547 15.62 32.72 53.45
CA ALA A 547 16.99 32.24 53.62
C ALA A 547 17.91 32.02 52.37
N TYR A 548 19.13 32.54 52.53
CA TYR A 548 20.29 32.47 51.61
C TYR A 548 21.25 31.32 52.02
N HIS A 549 22.11 30.86 51.10
CA HIS A 549 23.58 31.03 51.23
C HIS A 549 24.39 30.63 49.98
N GLU A 550 25.54 31.28 49.78
CA GLU A 550 26.55 30.97 48.74
C GLU A 550 27.69 30.09 49.28
N ALA A 551 28.25 29.21 48.44
CA ALA A 551 29.60 28.60 48.47
C ALA A 551 29.70 27.50 47.38
N ASP A 552 30.80 27.24 46.67
CA ASP A 552 32.06 27.99 46.49
C ASP A 552 32.72 27.56 45.15
N MET A 553 33.70 28.32 44.63
CA MET A 553 34.48 27.92 43.43
C MET A 553 35.82 27.27 43.82
N LEU A 554 36.24 26.21 43.11
CA LEU A 554 37.66 25.82 43.03
C LEU A 554 38.03 25.10 41.72
N GLN A 555 39.33 25.01 41.45
CA GLN A 555 39.87 25.00 40.08
C GLN A 555 40.49 23.67 39.63
N GLY A 556 40.04 23.19 38.46
CA GLY A 556 40.84 22.74 37.30
C GLY A 556 41.93 21.66 37.40
N ARG A 557 42.00 20.82 36.35
CA ARG A 557 43.24 20.59 35.55
C ARG A 557 42.97 19.70 34.32
N THR A 558 43.58 20.07 33.20
CA THR A 558 43.54 19.33 31.92
C THR A 558 44.57 18.19 31.86
N LYS A 559 44.21 17.08 31.20
CA LYS A 559 45.16 16.20 30.50
C LYS A 559 44.50 15.63 29.24
N SER A 560 45.14 15.84 28.09
CA SER A 560 44.74 15.31 26.79
C SER A 560 45.60 14.10 26.42
N PHE A 561 45.03 13.11 25.74
CA PHE A 561 45.77 12.04 25.07
C PHE A 561 45.22 11.83 23.66
N PHE A 562 46.10 11.87 22.66
CA PHE A 562 45.79 11.55 21.27
C PHE A 562 46.08 10.07 21.00
N LEU A 563 45.25 9.42 20.16
CA LEU A 563 45.63 8.21 19.43
C LEU A 563 45.19 8.31 17.96
N ILE A 564 46.02 7.79 17.08
CA ILE A 564 45.94 7.93 15.61
C ILE A 564 45.42 6.60 15.03
N PRO A 565 44.50 6.61 14.04
CA PRO A 565 43.97 5.38 13.44
C PRO A 565 45.03 4.63 12.61
N LYS A 566 44.93 3.30 12.57
CA LYS A 566 45.79 2.44 11.75
C LYS A 566 44.96 1.62 10.76
N LYS A 567 45.34 1.66 9.48
CA LYS A 567 44.73 0.89 8.39
C LYS A 567 45.37 -0.50 8.24
N GLN A 568 44.57 -1.42 7.70
CA GLN A 568 44.93 -2.58 6.86
C GLN A 568 45.97 -3.59 7.40
N VAL A 569 45.55 -4.85 7.48
CA VAL A 569 45.75 -5.76 6.33
C VAL A 569 44.38 -6.02 5.73
#